data_AF-A0A934EAW7-F1
#
_entry.id   AF-A0A934EAW7-F1
#
_cell.length_a   1.000
_cell.length_b   1.000
_cell.length_c   1.000
_cell.angle_alpha   90.00
_cell.angle_beta   90.00
_cell.angle_gamma   90.00
#
_symmetry.space_group_name_H-M   'P 1'
#
loop_
_entity.id
_entity.type
_entity.pdbx_description
1 polymer ?
#
loop_
_entity_poly.entity_id
_entity_poly.type
_entity_poly.pdbx_seq_one_letter_code
_entity_poly.pdbx_strand_id
1 'polypeptide(L)'
;MNNKLLQAIQAEIRKHPGTPILLSDLRVKLFGLSKAVFDAEILALAKSGKYFLTRHFHPASSTEQEKEMMIPDGAGNYYFAINPRGDAELSQNAPKTGRGGSREGAGRPAVKTKIKRVPLQGARVPGWLMDWLKVEGNTGKKIEAALIAHYGLTPPA
;
A
#
# COMPACT_ATOMS: atom_id res chain seq x y z
N MET A 1 1.53 5.24 27.44
CA MET A 1 2.35 5.74 26.33
C MET A 1 3.77 6.00 26.79
N ASN A 2 4.65 5.03 26.52
CA ASN A 2 6.06 5.08 26.89
C ASN A 2 6.82 6.11 26.04
N ASN A 3 7.31 7.19 26.67
CA ASN A 3 7.99 8.29 25.98
C ASN A 3 9.27 7.83 25.24
N LYS A 4 9.97 6.80 25.77
CA LYS A 4 11.18 6.27 25.13
C LYS A 4 10.91 5.62 23.77
N LEU A 5 9.78 4.91 23.63
CA LEU A 5 9.40 4.27 22.37
C LEU A 5 9.13 5.31 21.29
N LEU A 6 8.33 6.33 21.61
CA LEU A 6 8.00 7.40 20.68
C LEU A 6 9.26 8.16 20.23
N GLN A 7 10.15 8.48 21.17
CA GLN A 7 11.44 9.12 20.86
C GLN A 7 12.30 8.26 19.93
N ALA A 8 12.38 6.95 20.18
CA ALA A 8 13.14 6.03 19.33
C ALA A 8 12.57 5.96 17.90
N ILE A 9 11.24 5.90 17.76
CA ILE A 9 10.58 5.94 16.46
C ILE A 9 10.89 7.26 15.74
N GLN A 10 10.74 8.40 16.41
CA GLN A 10 11.01 9.70 15.83
C GLN A 10 12.49 9.86 15.42
N ALA A 11 13.43 9.34 16.22
CA ALA A 11 14.84 9.34 15.89
C ALA A 11 15.12 8.53 14.61
N GLU A 12 14.52 7.35 14.49
CA GLU A 12 14.71 6.50 13.31
C GLU A 12 14.08 7.12 12.05
N ILE A 13 12.90 7.74 12.18
CA ILE A 13 12.24 8.49 11.09
C ILE A 13 13.14 9.62 10.59
N ARG A 14 13.78 10.37 11.49
CA ARG A 14 14.70 11.47 11.12
C ARG A 14 15.94 10.95 10.41
N LYS A 15 16.46 9.80 10.83
CA LYS A 15 17.65 9.20 10.25
C LYS A 15 17.38 8.58 8.87
N HIS A 16 16.21 7.98 8.69
CA HIS A 16 15.82 7.24 7.49
C HIS A 16 14.40 7.64 7.03
N PRO A 17 14.22 8.85 6.46
CA PRO A 17 12.91 9.34 6.07
C PRO A 17 12.29 8.50 4.95
N GLY A 18 11.04 8.06 5.15
CA GLY A 18 10.29 7.27 4.18
C GLY A 18 10.63 5.77 4.15
N THR A 19 11.57 5.33 4.98
CA THR A 19 11.94 3.91 5.09
C THR A 19 11.11 3.22 6.18
N PRO A 20 10.56 2.02 5.90
CA PRO A 20 9.96 1.15 6.93
C PRO A 20 10.89 0.90 8.11
N ILE A 21 10.42 1.23 9.31
CA ILE A 21 11.16 0.93 10.55
C ILE A 21 10.78 -0.48 10.97
N LEU A 22 11.75 -1.40 10.95
CA LEU A 22 11.55 -2.77 11.40
C LEU A 22 11.34 -2.79 12.92
N LEU A 23 10.29 -3.49 13.35
CA LEU A 23 9.91 -3.59 14.75
C LEU A 23 10.90 -4.43 15.55
N SER A 24 11.54 -5.41 14.92
CA SER A 24 12.65 -6.20 15.49
C SER A 24 13.80 -5.30 15.95
N ASP A 25 14.25 -4.40 15.07
CA ASP A 25 15.41 -3.55 15.32
C ASP A 25 15.09 -2.49 16.38
N LEU A 26 13.85 -1.99 16.35
CA LEU A 26 13.36 -1.04 17.34
C LEU A 26 13.29 -1.68 18.74
N ARG A 27 12.85 -2.94 18.84
CA ARG A 27 12.79 -3.69 20.11
C ARG A 27 14.17 -3.92 20.70
N VAL A 28 15.18 -4.23 19.87
CA VAL A 28 16.57 -4.43 20.33
C VAL A 28 17.16 -3.13 20.92
N LYS A 29 16.81 -1.97 20.36
CA LYS A 29 17.27 -0.65 20.86
C LYS A 29 16.62 -0.25 22.20
N LEU A 30 15.46 -0.80 22.52
CA LEU A 30 14.68 -0.46 23.72
C LEU A 30 14.89 -1.50 24.83
N PHE A 31 16.12 -1.58 25.32
CA PHE A 31 16.49 -2.50 26.40
C PHE A 31 15.63 -2.26 27.65
N GLY A 32 15.14 -3.36 28.25
CA GLY A 32 14.31 -3.32 29.46
C GLY A 32 12.80 -3.16 29.24
N LEU A 33 12.34 -3.04 27.98
CA LEU A 33 10.91 -3.07 27.67
C LEU A 33 10.48 -4.52 27.36
N SER A 34 9.48 -5.03 28.07
CA SER A 34 8.94 -6.36 27.77
C SER A 34 8.23 -6.36 26.42
N LYS A 35 8.25 -7.51 25.72
CA LYS A 35 7.57 -7.67 24.43
C LYS A 35 6.10 -7.27 24.51
N ALA A 36 5.38 -7.75 25.54
CA ALA A 36 3.96 -7.46 25.69
C ALA A 36 3.67 -5.95 25.79
N VAL A 37 4.51 -5.20 26.51
CA VAL A 37 4.35 -3.74 26.64
C VAL A 37 4.72 -3.04 25.33
N PHE A 38 5.80 -3.48 24.67
CA PHE A 38 6.19 -2.96 23.35
C PHE A 38 5.07 -3.16 22.31
N ASP A 39 4.54 -4.39 22.21
CA ASP A 39 3.48 -4.78 21.29
C ASP A 39 2.23 -3.93 21.50
N ALA A 40 1.79 -3.79 22.75
CA ALA A 40 0.62 -2.99 23.10
C ALA A 40 0.79 -1.51 22.76
N GLU A 41 1.96 -0.92 23.01
CA GLU A 41 2.24 0.49 22.73
C GLU A 41 2.36 0.76 21.22
N ILE A 42 2.93 -0.15 20.43
CA ILE A 42 2.96 -0.03 18.96
C ILE A 42 1.55 -0.09 18.37
N LEU A 43 0.71 -1.01 18.86
CA LEU A 43 -0.69 -1.09 18.42
C LEU A 43 -1.47 0.18 18.83
N ALA A 44 -1.22 0.74 20.02
CA ALA A 44 -1.82 2.00 20.45
C ALA A 44 -1.38 3.18 19.57
N LEU A 45 -0.10 3.24 19.19
CA LEU A 45 0.43 4.22 18.24
C LEU A 45 -0.26 4.15 16.88
N ALA A 46 -0.47 2.95 16.35
CA ALA A 46 -1.19 2.76 15.09
C ALA A 46 -2.66 3.21 15.20
N LYS A 47 -3.33 2.88 16.32
CA LYS A 47 -4.71 3.31 16.60
C LYS A 47 -4.87 4.83 16.69
N SER A 48 -3.82 5.55 17.07
CA SER A 48 -3.83 7.02 17.08
C SER A 48 -3.96 7.65 15.68
N GLY A 49 -3.78 6.86 14.61
CA GLY A 49 -3.87 7.32 13.23
C GLY A 49 -2.64 8.05 12.70
N LYS A 50 -1.67 8.37 13.57
CA LYS A 50 -0.39 9.03 13.19
C LYS A 50 0.60 8.07 12.55
N TYR A 51 0.46 6.78 12.81
CA TYR A 51 1.34 5.73 12.30
C TYR A 51 0.51 4.64 11.63
N PHE A 52 1.09 3.96 10.65
CA PHE A 52 0.52 2.74 10.08
C PHE A 52 1.51 1.58 10.23
N LEU A 53 0.97 0.39 10.36
CA LEU A 53 1.73 -0.84 10.48
C LEU A 53 1.71 -1.61 9.17
N THR A 54 2.87 -2.18 8.82
CA THR A 54 2.98 -3.05 7.66
C THR A 54 2.70 -4.48 8.09
N ARG A 55 1.63 -5.06 7.53
CA ARG A 55 1.19 -6.43 7.80
C ARG A 55 2.01 -7.45 7.01
N HIS A 56 2.30 -8.59 7.64
CA HIS A 56 2.81 -9.78 6.99
C HIS A 56 1.68 -10.53 6.27
N PHE A 57 1.83 -10.78 4.97
CA PHE A 57 0.76 -11.34 4.11
C PHE A 57 0.45 -12.82 4.41
N HIS A 58 1.45 -13.61 4.84
CA HIS A 58 1.31 -15.05 5.10
C HIS A 58 1.91 -15.47 6.44
N PRO A 59 1.32 -15.08 7.58
CA PRO A 59 1.87 -15.42 8.90
C PRO A 59 1.73 -16.90 9.25
N ALA A 60 0.82 -17.63 8.60
CA ALA A 60 0.60 -19.06 8.84
C ALA A 60 1.78 -19.94 8.39
N SER A 61 2.58 -19.47 7.42
CA SER A 61 3.79 -20.14 6.94
C SER A 61 5.06 -19.68 7.68
N SER A 62 4.95 -18.74 8.61
CA SER A 62 6.10 -18.25 9.37
C SER A 62 6.46 -19.21 10.50
N THR A 63 7.75 -19.33 10.75
CA THR A 63 8.28 -20.06 11.91
C THR A 63 7.91 -19.35 13.21
N GLU A 64 7.93 -20.07 14.34
CA GLU A 64 7.69 -19.45 15.66
C GLU A 64 8.74 -18.37 15.99
N GLN A 65 9.97 -18.53 15.51
CA GLN A 65 11.03 -17.53 15.67
C GLN A 65 10.72 -16.24 14.91
N GLU A 66 10.22 -16.34 13.68
CA GLU A 66 9.79 -15.16 12.92
C GLU A 66 8.57 -14.48 13.56
N LYS A 67 7.60 -15.27 14.04
CA LYS A 67 6.43 -14.75 14.75
C LYS A 67 6.81 -14.01 16.03
N GLU A 68 7.84 -14.47 16.74
CA GLU A 68 8.36 -13.82 17.94
C GLU A 68 8.98 -12.45 17.66
N MET A 69 9.46 -12.20 16.43
CA MET A 69 9.94 -10.89 15.99
C MET A 69 8.82 -9.95 15.52
N MET A 70 7.60 -10.46 15.38
CA MET A 70 6.43 -9.72 14.92
C MET A 70 5.48 -9.36 16.07
N ILE A 71 4.59 -8.42 15.78
CA ILE A 71 3.53 -7.99 16.69
C ILE A 71 2.21 -8.59 16.24
N PRO A 72 1.57 -9.48 17.03
CA PRO A 72 0.24 -9.97 16.75
C PRO A 72 -0.84 -8.96 17.18
N ASP A 73 -1.96 -8.84 16.46
CA ASP A 73 -3.13 -8.08 16.92
C ASP A 73 -4.22 -8.92 17.60
N GLY A 74 -4.01 -10.23 17.73
CA GLY A 74 -5.00 -11.16 18.27
C GLY A 74 -6.12 -11.53 17.29
N ALA A 75 -6.16 -10.93 16.10
CA ALA A 75 -7.10 -11.26 15.02
C ALA A 75 -6.44 -12.11 13.90
N GLY A 76 -5.26 -12.67 14.18
CA GLY A 76 -4.48 -13.47 13.23
C GLY A 76 -3.60 -12.65 12.28
N ASN A 77 -3.50 -11.32 12.46
CA ASN A 77 -2.54 -10.52 11.71
C ASN A 77 -1.24 -10.34 12.51
N TYR A 78 -0.15 -10.26 11.76
CA TYR A 78 1.18 -10.01 12.29
C TYR A 78 1.78 -8.81 11.58
N TYR A 79 2.41 -7.92 12.33
CA TYR A 79 3.05 -6.71 11.82
C TYR A 79 4.55 -6.77 12.06
N PHE A 80 5.33 -6.33 11.08
CA PHE A 80 6.79 -6.37 11.13
C PHE A 80 7.46 -5.00 11.00
N ALA A 81 6.73 -3.98 10.55
CA ALA A 81 7.24 -2.61 10.43
C ALA A 81 6.21 -1.55 10.82
N ILE A 82 6.71 -0.38 11.20
CA ILE A 82 5.92 0.83 11.50
C ILE A 82 6.41 2.01 10.67
N ASN A 83 5.47 2.86 10.25
CA ASN A 83 5.74 4.05 9.45
C ASN A 83 4.88 5.24 9.90
N PRO A 84 5.36 6.48 9.77
CA PRO A 84 4.50 7.65 9.89
C PRO A 84 3.48 7.65 8.75
N ARG A 85 2.24 8.01 9.06
CA ARG A 85 1.26 8.36 8.04
C ARG A 85 1.68 9.70 7.44
N GLY A 86 1.46 9.94 6.15
CA GLY A 86 1.98 11.12 5.42
C GLY A 86 1.67 12.50 6.04
N ASP A 87 0.73 12.54 6.98
CA ASP A 87 0.29 13.74 7.70
C ASP A 87 1.03 13.92 9.05
N ALA A 88 1.74 12.90 9.52
CA ALA A 88 2.53 12.92 10.75
C ALA A 88 3.90 13.58 10.48
N GLU A 89 3.92 14.91 10.50
CA GLU A 89 5.08 15.76 10.81
C GLU A 89 6.37 15.60 9.97
N LEU A 90 6.33 15.05 8.76
CA LEU A 90 7.48 15.06 7.83
C LEU A 90 7.33 16.01 6.63
N SER A 91 6.21 16.71 6.50
CA SER A 91 5.90 17.50 5.30
C SER A 91 6.64 18.84 5.19
N GLN A 92 7.42 19.29 6.19
CA GLN A 92 7.98 20.65 6.15
C GLN A 92 9.45 20.73 5.72
N ASN A 93 10.23 19.63 5.71
CA ASN A 93 11.68 19.72 5.41
C ASN A 93 12.30 18.56 4.61
N ALA A 94 11.50 17.66 4.01
CA ALA A 94 12.08 16.64 3.13
C ALA A 94 12.51 17.27 1.79
N PRO A 95 13.79 17.17 1.36
CA PRO A 95 14.16 17.52 0.00
C PRO A 95 13.36 16.63 -0.94
N LYS A 96 12.71 17.25 -1.94
CA LYS A 96 11.99 16.53 -3.01
C LYS A 96 12.94 15.47 -3.55
N THR A 97 12.68 14.20 -3.25
CA THR A 97 13.42 13.10 -3.87
C THR A 97 13.03 13.12 -5.34
N GLY A 98 13.88 13.75 -6.13
CA GLY A 98 13.76 13.83 -7.57
C GLY A 98 13.86 12.43 -8.15
N ARG A 99 12.74 11.72 -8.26
CA ARG A 99 12.58 10.73 -9.32
C ARG A 99 12.46 11.51 -10.64
N GLY A 100 13.63 11.84 -11.20
CA GLY A 100 13.90 12.16 -12.59
C GLY A 100 13.07 13.28 -13.22
N GLY A 101 13.71 14.43 -13.52
CA GLY A 101 13.18 15.38 -14.49
C GLY A 101 13.29 16.88 -14.17
N SER A 102 14.09 17.30 -13.18
CA SER A 102 14.15 18.72 -12.78
C SER A 102 15.13 19.60 -13.57
N ARG A 103 15.57 19.19 -14.76
CA ARG A 103 16.34 20.10 -15.65
C ARG A 103 15.34 20.81 -16.56
N GLU A 104 15.54 22.11 -16.82
CA GLU A 104 14.83 22.79 -17.92
C GLU A 104 15.02 21.96 -19.21
N GLY A 105 13.91 21.51 -19.79
CA GLY A 105 13.90 20.62 -20.96
C GLY A 105 13.79 19.11 -20.68
N ALA A 106 13.85 18.64 -19.43
CA ALA A 106 13.78 17.21 -19.06
C ALA A 106 12.35 16.68 -18.80
N GLY A 107 11.33 17.35 -19.32
CA GLY A 107 9.95 16.89 -19.30
C GLY A 107 9.33 16.99 -20.68
N ARG A 108 8.69 15.91 -21.15
CA ARG A 108 7.74 16.00 -22.27
C ARG A 108 6.67 17.01 -21.85
N PRO A 109 6.31 18.03 -22.65
CA PRO A 109 5.26 18.96 -22.28
C PRO A 109 4.02 18.14 -21.92
N ALA A 110 3.40 18.46 -20.80
CA ALA A 110 2.19 17.78 -20.34
C ALA A 110 1.19 17.80 -21.49
N VAL A 111 0.98 16.64 -22.11
CA VAL A 111 -0.04 16.50 -23.15
C VAL A 111 -1.34 16.84 -22.45
N LYS A 112 -2.01 17.92 -22.89
CA LYS A 112 -3.35 18.28 -22.43
C LYS A 112 -4.31 17.21 -22.95
N THR A 113 -4.29 16.02 -22.35
CA THR A 113 -5.23 14.96 -22.65
C THR A 113 -6.59 15.40 -22.11
N LYS A 114 -7.45 15.87 -23.01
CA LYS A 114 -8.90 15.98 -22.79
C LYS A 114 -9.54 14.58 -22.71
N ILE A 115 -8.86 13.60 -22.12
CA ILE A 115 -9.41 12.27 -21.90
C ILE A 115 -10.23 12.37 -20.62
N LYS A 116 -11.53 12.61 -20.77
CA LYS A 116 -12.48 12.44 -19.67
C LYS A 116 -12.42 10.96 -19.27
N ARG A 117 -11.91 10.67 -18.08
CA ARG A 117 -12.02 9.33 -17.48
C ARG A 117 -13.50 9.09 -17.21
N VAL A 118 -14.14 8.31 -18.09
CA VAL A 118 -15.50 7.82 -17.84
C VAL A 118 -15.35 6.70 -16.81
N PRO A 119 -15.96 6.81 -15.61
CA PRO A 119 -15.98 5.68 -14.69
C PRO A 119 -16.74 4.55 -15.38
N LEU A 120 -16.03 3.47 -15.72
CA LEU A 120 -16.66 2.22 -16.13
C LEU A 120 -17.45 1.74 -14.92
N GLN A 121 -18.75 2.03 -14.86
CA GLN A 121 -19.66 1.30 -14.00
C GLN A 121 -19.45 -0.17 -14.36
N GLY A 122 -19.01 -0.97 -13.38
CA GLY A 122 -18.74 -2.38 -13.59
C GLY A 122 -20.02 -3.09 -14.01
N ALA A 123 -20.25 -3.18 -15.32
CA ALA A 123 -21.37 -3.90 -15.88
C ALA A 123 -21.19 -5.36 -15.49
N ARG A 124 -21.99 -5.83 -14.53
CA ARG A 124 -22.01 -7.24 -14.16
C ARG A 124 -22.65 -8.00 -15.31
N VAL A 125 -21.84 -8.78 -16.01
CA VAL A 125 -22.31 -9.70 -17.05
C VAL A 125 -23.06 -10.84 -16.35
N PRO A 126 -24.35 -11.10 -16.69
CA PRO A 126 -25.08 -12.23 -16.14
C PRO A 126 -24.39 -13.58 -16.45
N GLY A 127 -24.42 -14.51 -15.50
CA GLY A 127 -23.72 -15.80 -15.62
C GLY A 127 -24.13 -16.60 -16.86
N TRP A 128 -25.42 -16.63 -17.20
CA TRP A 128 -25.93 -17.33 -18.39
C TRP A 128 -25.30 -16.85 -19.70
N LEU A 129 -24.97 -15.55 -19.78
CA LEU A 129 -24.37 -14.97 -20.98
C LEU A 129 -22.92 -15.44 -21.12
N MET A 130 -22.19 -15.55 -20.00
CA MET A 130 -20.84 -16.10 -20.01
C MET A 130 -20.82 -17.57 -20.41
N ASP A 131 -21.82 -18.35 -19.98
CA ASP A 131 -21.92 -19.76 -20.32
C ASP A 131 -22.31 -19.98 -21.78
N TRP A 132 -23.22 -19.17 -22.31
CA TRP A 132 -23.55 -19.16 -23.74
C TRP A 132 -22.34 -18.78 -24.61
N LEU A 133 -21.59 -17.74 -24.20
CA LEU A 133 -20.41 -17.27 -24.92
C LEU A 133 -19.27 -18.30 -25.01
N LYS A 134 -19.16 -19.23 -24.05
CA LYS A 134 -18.16 -20.31 -24.08
C LYS A 134 -18.44 -21.35 -25.16
N VAL A 135 -19.71 -21.56 -25.51
CA VAL A 135 -20.14 -22.61 -26.45
C VAL A 135 -19.92 -22.21 -27.90
N GLU A 136 -20.08 -20.93 -28.22
CA GLU A 136 -20.15 -20.49 -29.61
C GLU A 136 -18.81 -20.30 -30.33
N GLY A 137 -17.69 -20.32 -29.61
CA GLY A 137 -16.37 -19.98 -30.16
C GLY A 137 -16.29 -18.52 -30.66
N ASN A 138 -15.09 -18.01 -30.91
CA ASN A 138 -14.86 -16.63 -31.37
C ASN A 138 -15.52 -15.53 -30.50
N THR A 139 -15.70 -15.80 -29.20
CA THR A 139 -16.29 -14.93 -28.19
C THR A 139 -15.72 -13.51 -28.21
N GLY A 140 -14.38 -13.39 -28.28
CA GLY A 140 -13.69 -12.11 -28.28
C GLY A 140 -14.12 -11.20 -29.44
N LYS A 141 -14.21 -11.75 -30.67
CA LYS A 141 -14.62 -10.99 -31.86
C LYS A 141 -16.07 -10.54 -31.78
N LYS A 142 -16.97 -11.36 -31.20
CA LYS A 142 -18.38 -10.99 -31.02
C LYS A 142 -18.56 -9.87 -30.00
N ILE A 143 -17.83 -9.93 -28.88
CA ILE A 143 -17.84 -8.87 -27.87
C ILE A 143 -17.28 -7.57 -28.45
N GLU A 144 -16.16 -7.66 -29.16
CA GLU A 144 -15.53 -6.51 -29.81
C GLU A 144 -16.47 -5.86 -30.83
N ALA A 145 -17.09 -6.66 -31.70
CA ALA A 145 -18.08 -6.16 -32.66
C ALA A 145 -19.29 -5.49 -31.98
N ALA A 146 -19.78 -6.08 -30.88
CA ALA A 146 -20.87 -5.50 -30.10
C ALA A 146 -20.48 -4.16 -29.43
N LEU A 147 -19.25 -4.06 -28.92
CA LEU A 147 -18.73 -2.82 -28.32
C LEU A 147 -18.53 -1.73 -29.37
N ILE A 148 -18.01 -2.07 -30.56
CA ILE A 148 -17.87 -1.15 -31.69
C ILE A 148 -19.24 -0.64 -32.12
N ALA A 149 -20.23 -1.52 -32.28
CA ALA A 149 -21.57 -1.15 -32.70
C ALA A 149 -22.31 -0.28 -31.66
N HIS A 150 -22.19 -0.60 -30.37
CA HIS A 150 -22.93 0.10 -29.32
C HIS A 150 -22.30 1.44 -28.95
N TYR A 151 -20.96 1.51 -28.90
CA TYR A 151 -20.23 2.70 -28.43
C TYR A 151 -19.54 3.49 -29.56
N GLY A 152 -19.65 3.04 -30.82
CA GLY A 152 -19.03 3.71 -31.97
C GLY A 152 -17.50 3.73 -31.89
N LEU A 153 -16.89 2.70 -31.29
CA LEU A 153 -15.45 2.65 -31.06
C LEU A 153 -14.69 2.31 -32.34
N THR A 154 -13.55 2.94 -32.56
CA THR A 154 -12.58 2.56 -33.60
C THR A 154 -11.36 1.92 -32.93
N PRO A 155 -11.14 0.59 -33.07
CA PRO A 155 -9.98 -0.07 -32.49
C PRO A 155 -8.69 0.48 -33.14
N PRO A 156 -7.58 0.60 -32.37
CA PRO A 156 -6.29 0.96 -32.94
C PRO A 156 -5.79 -0.18 -33.86
N ALA A 157 -5.26 0.19 -35.02
CA ALA A 157 -4.68 -0.73 -36.01
C ALA A 157 -3.33 -1.31 -35.54
#